data_AF-A0A645JJ04-F1
#
_entry.id   AF-A0A645JJ04-F1
#
_cell.length_a   1.000
_cell.length_b   1.000
_cell.length_c   1.000
_cell.angle_alpha   90.00
_cell.angle_beta   90.00
_cell.angle_gamma   90.00
#
_symmetry.space_group_name_H-M   'P 1'
#
loop_
_entity.id
_entity.type
_entity.pdbx_description
1 polymer ?
#
loop_
_entity_poly.entity_id
_entity_poly.type
_entity_poly.pdbx_seq_one_letter_code
_entity_poly.pdbx_strand_id
1 'polypeptide(L)' 'MADYDGSYRSLPLEAKEYLRFIEERTGVPVGIISIGPERSQTVDVYKKWWPAQEQ' A
#
# COMPACT_ATOMS: atom_id res chain seq x y z
N MET A 1 -1.33 -11.78 13.79
CA MET A 1 -1.17 -11.26 12.41
C MET A 1 -2.25 -11.85 11.48
N ALA A 2 -3.50 -11.93 11.95
CA ALA A 2 -4.55 -12.70 11.27
C ALA A 2 -5.40 -11.89 10.27
N ASP A 3 -5.14 -10.58 10.13
CA ASP A 3 -6.07 -9.66 9.44
C ASP A 3 -5.40 -8.84 8.32
N TYR A 4 -4.20 -9.24 7.88
CA TYR A 4 -3.46 -8.52 6.84
C TYR A 4 -3.74 -9.13 5.45
N ASP A 5 -4.59 -8.47 4.67
CA ASP A 5 -5.04 -8.92 3.35
C ASP A 5 -4.19 -8.38 2.18
N GLY A 6 -3.05 -7.76 2.47
CA GLY A 6 -2.19 -7.12 1.45
C GLY A 6 -2.76 -5.80 0.92
N SER A 7 -3.85 -5.28 1.49
CA SER A 7 -4.43 -4.00 1.10
C SER A 7 -3.98 -2.85 1.99
N TYR A 8 -4.12 -1.64 1.45
CA TYR A 8 -3.88 -0.40 2.19
C TYR A 8 -4.71 -0.31 3.48
N ARG A 9 -5.90 -0.91 3.52
CA ARG A 9 -6.81 -0.85 4.68
C ARG A 9 -6.24 -1.58 5.89
N SER A 10 -5.56 -2.70 5.64
CA SER A 10 -4.93 -3.53 6.67
C SER A 10 -3.61 -2.98 7.20
N LEU A 11 -3.09 -1.87 6.65
CA LEU A 11 -1.92 -1.21 7.24
C LEU A 11 -2.26 -0.67 8.65
N PRO A 12 -1.28 -0.63 9.58
CA PRO A 12 -1.44 0.07 10.85
C PRO A 12 -1.78 1.55 10.66
N LEU A 13 -2.39 2.17 11.67
CA LEU A 13 -2.77 3.59 11.59
C LEU A 13 -1.54 4.48 11.40
N GLU A 14 -0.49 4.21 12.17
CA GLU A 14 0.77 4.95 12.19
C GLU A 14 1.45 4.90 10.82
N ALA A 15 1.36 3.76 10.13
CA ALA A 15 1.88 3.63 8.76
C ALA A 15 1.12 4.54 7.79
N LYS A 16 -0.22 4.59 7.89
CA LYS A 16 -1.05 5.47 7.04
C LYS A 16 -0.75 6.95 7.32
N GLU A 17 -0.56 7.32 8.58
CA GLU A 17 -0.19 8.69 8.96
C GLU A 17 1.18 9.09 8.41
N TYR A 18 2.15 8.17 8.45
CA TYR A 18 3.47 8.41 7.88
C TYR A 18 3.43 8.55 6.35
N LEU A 19 2.63 7.73 5.66
CA LEU A 19 2.41 7.86 4.22
C LEU A 19 1.80 9.23 3.88
N ARG A 20 0.79 9.66 4.62
CA ARG A 20 0.18 10.99 4.46
C ARG A 20 1.21 12.10 4.65
N PHE A 21 2.06 12.01 5.67
CA PHE A 21 3.15 12.96 5.88
C PHE A 21 4.09 13.04 4.67
N ILE A 22 4.47 11.90 4.07
CA ILE A 22 5.30 11.87 2.86
C ILE A 22 4.59 12.58 1.70
N GLU A 23 3.31 12.28 1.46
CA GLU A 23 2.53 12.91 0.38
C GLU A 23 2.43 14.42 0.56
N GLU A 24 2.15 14.90 1.77
CA GLU A 24 2.08 16.33 2.09
C GLU A 24 3.42 17.04 1.88
N ARG A 25 4.54 16.37 2.20
CA ARG A 25 5.90 16.95 2.08
C ARG A 25 6.45 16.93 0.66
N THR A 26 6.03 15.98 -0.15
CA THR A 26 6.51 15.81 -1.52
C THR A 26 5.57 16.43 -2.55
N GLY A 27 4.29 16.58 -2.21
CA GLY A 27 3.24 16.94 -3.17
C GLY A 27 2.94 15.81 -4.17
N VAL A 28 3.43 14.59 -3.91
CA VAL A 28 3.32 13.45 -4.83
C VAL A 28 2.56 12.31 -4.13
N PRO A 29 1.53 11.73 -4.79
CA PRO A 29 0.79 10.60 -4.24
C PRO A 29 1.61 9.31 -4.17
N VAL A 30 1.40 8.51 -3.13
CA VAL A 30 1.99 7.17 -3.00
C VAL A 30 1.16 6.15 -3.80
N GLY A 31 1.77 5.57 -4.82
CA GLY A 31 1.11 4.56 -5.67
C GLY A 31 1.32 3.11 -5.24
N ILE A 32 2.52 2.75 -4.78
CA ILE A 32 2.93 1.37 -4.48
C ILE A 32 3.78 1.36 -3.21
N ILE A 33 3.56 0.36 -2.35
CA ILE A 33 4.31 0.17 -1.10
C ILE A 33 4.85 -1.26 -1.05
N SER A 34 6.17 -1.44 -1.00
CA SER A 34 6.80 -2.73 -0.70
C SER A 34 6.94 -2.87 0.81
N ILE A 35 6.40 -3.96 1.37
CA ILE A 35 6.43 -4.26 2.81
C ILE A 35 7.29 -5.49 3.14
N GLY A 36 7.96 -6.05 2.13
CA GLY A 36 8.78 -7.25 2.27
C GLY A 36 9.47 -7.63 0.96
N PRO A 37 10.32 -8.68 0.99
CA PRO A 37 11.12 -9.11 -0.15
C PRO A 37 10.31 -9.77 -1.28
N GLU A 38 9.17 -10.40 -0.96
CA GLU A 38 8.37 -11.11 -1.95
C GLU A 38 7.47 -10.17 -2.77
N ARG A 39 7.18 -10.53 -4.03
CA ARG A 39 6.27 -9.72 -4.89
C ARG A 39 4.87 -9.57 -4.31
N SER A 40 4.36 -10.61 -3.66
CA SER A 40 3.07 -10.61 -2.97
C SER A 40 3.03 -9.66 -1.77
N GLN A 41 4.20 -9.24 -1.26
CA GLN A 41 4.35 -8.26 -0.19
C GLN A 41 4.44 -6.84 -0.77
N THR A 42 3.49 -6.53 -1.65
CA THR A 42 3.35 -5.23 -2.31
C THR A 42 1.90 -4.77 -2.21
N VAL A 43 1.69 -3.53 -1.77
CA VAL A 43 0.39 -2.88 -1.70
C VAL A 43 0.25 -1.93 -2.90
N ASP A 44 -0.71 -2.18 -3.78
CA ASP A 44 -1.16 -1.21 -4.81
C ASP A 44 -2.26 -0.33 -4.21
N VAL A 45 -1.93 0.95 -3.96
CA VAL A 45 -2.82 1.90 -3.27
C VAL A 45 -4.02 2.28 -4.13
N TYR A 46 -3.84 2.34 -5.45
CA TYR A 46 -4.88 2.78 -6.39
C TYR A 46 -5.55 1.63 -7.14
N LYS A 47 -5.12 0.37 -6.90
CA LYS A 47 -5.52 -0.81 -7.68
C LYS A 47 -5.50 -0.53 -9.20
N LYS A 48 -4.48 0.22 -9.63
CA LYS A 48 -4.40 0.75 -11.00
C LYS A 48 -3.43 -0.04 -11.87
N TRP A 49 -2.44 -0.67 -11.25
CA TRP A 49 -1.33 -1.31 -11.97
C TRP A 49 -1.42 -2.83 -11.95
N TRP A 50 -2.10 -3.40 -10.96
CA TRP A 50 -2.54 -4.78 -11.00
C TRP A 50 -4.00 -4.84 -11.45
N PRO A 51 -4.32 -5.08 -12.74
CA PRO A 51 -5.64 -5.59 -13.05
C PRO A 51 -5.76 -6.85 -12.19
N ALA A 52 -6.82 -6.94 -11.38
CA ALA A 52 -7.14 -8.18 -10.70
C ALA A 52 -6.96 -9.28 -11.74
N GLN A 53 -6.00 -10.18 -11.51
CA GLN A 53 -5.82 -11.34 -12.37
C GLN A 53 -7.21 -11.96 -12.43
N GLU A 54 -7.79 -11.87 -13.62
CA GLU A 54 -9.13 -12.33 -13.93
C GLU A 54 -9.23 -13.76 -13.38
N GLN A 55 -10.24 -14.00 -12.55
CA GLN A 55 -10.48 -15.31 -11.93
C GLN A 55 -10.62 -16.39 -13.00
#